data_AF-A0A9P1P8X3-F1
#
_entry.id   AF-A0A9P1P8X3-F1
#
_cell.length_a   1.000
_cell.length_b   1.000
_cell.length_c   1.000
_cell.angle_alpha   90.00
_cell.angle_beta   90.00
_cell.angle_gamma   90.00
#
_symmetry.space_group_name_H-M   'P 1'
#
loop_
_entity.id
_entity.type
_entity.pdbx_description
1 polymer ?
#
loop_
_entity_poly.entity_id
_entity_poly.type
_entity_poly.pdbx_seq_one_letter_code
_entity_poly.pdbx_strand_id
1 'polypeptide(L)' 'MYDTGEYEIKKFFNTSGVKYRELGLKDVVKTASEDELLDILSSDGMLIKRPIAFDGKNLLIGFKEEEWKEKLL' A
#
# COMPACT_ATOMS: atom_id res chain seq x y z
N MET A 1 5.70 3.69 16.61
CA MET A 1 6.30 2.92 15.50
C MET A 1 5.26 1.92 15.04
N TYR A 2 4.82 2.00 13.78
CA TYR A 2 3.84 1.09 13.21
C TYR A 2 4.54 -0.24 12.88
N ASP A 3 4.74 -1.06 13.91
CA ASP A 3 5.21 -2.43 13.74
C ASP A 3 4.02 -3.31 13.37
N THR A 4 3.56 -3.18 12.12
CA THR A 4 2.75 -4.22 11.47
C THR A 4 3.73 -5.03 10.63
N GLY A 5 4.57 -5.85 11.29
CA GLY A 5 5.73 -6.56 10.74
C GLY A 5 5.50 -7.52 9.55
N GLU A 6 4.37 -7.42 8.85
CA GLU A 6 3.99 -8.28 7.72
C GLU A 6 3.84 -7.55 6.37
N TYR A 7 3.73 -6.21 6.35
CA TYR A 7 3.37 -5.48 5.12
C TYR A 7 4.43 -4.47 4.69
N GLU A 8 5.18 -4.82 3.64
CA GLU A 8 6.08 -3.90 2.93
C GLU A 8 5.31 -2.67 2.40
N ILE A 9 5.85 -1.47 2.62
CA ILE A 9 5.26 -0.19 2.16
C ILE A 9 4.97 -0.19 0.65
N LYS A 10 5.77 -0.92 -0.14
CA LYS A 10 5.58 -1.08 -1.59
C LYS A 10 4.19 -1.63 -1.95
N LYS A 11 3.55 -2.43 -1.08
CA LYS A 11 2.22 -3.01 -1.30
C LYS A 11 1.08 -1.99 -1.23
N PHE A 12 1.32 -0.83 -0.62
CA PHE A 12 0.34 0.25 -0.50
C PHE A 12 0.21 1.06 -1.79
N PHE A 13 1.10 0.90 -2.76
CA PHE A 13 1.01 1.63 -4.02
C PHE A 13 -0.09 1.07 -4.94
N ASN A 14 -0.87 1.97 -5.51
CA ASN A 14 -1.82 1.70 -6.58
C ASN A 14 -1.08 1.53 -7.92
N THR A 15 -0.46 0.37 -8.10
CA THR A 15 0.34 0.04 -9.30
C THR A 15 -0.46 0.09 -10.61
N SER A 16 -1.79 -0.05 -10.53
CA SER A 16 -2.68 0.01 -11.69
C SER A 16 -3.13 1.43 -12.03
N GLY A 17 -2.94 2.40 -11.13
CA GLY A 17 -3.38 3.78 -11.30
C GLY A 17 -2.64 4.53 -12.41
N VAL A 18 -3.33 5.47 -13.06
CA VAL A 18 -2.74 6.33 -14.10
C VAL A 18 -1.58 7.12 -13.53
N LYS A 19 -1.76 7.72 -12.34
CA LYS A 19 -0.75 8.54 -11.66
C LYS A 19 0.54 7.77 -11.34
N TYR A 20 0.44 6.49 -10.98
CA TYR A 20 1.60 5.64 -10.74
C TYR A 20 2.46 5.47 -12.00
N ARG A 21 1.81 5.36 -13.16
CA ARG A 21 2.49 5.20 -14.46
C ARG A 21 3.05 6.54 -14.96
N GLU A 22 2.28 7.62 -14.86
CA GLU A 22 2.70 8.95 -15.30
C GLU A 22 3.94 9.44 -14.54
N LEU A 23 4.01 9.17 -13.23
CA LEU A 23 5.14 9.55 -12.38
C LEU A 23 6.31 8.56 -12.45
N GLY A 24 6.22 7.49 -13.26
CA GLY A 24 7.31 6.52 -13.41
C GLY A 24 7.68 5.79 -12.10
N LEU A 25 6.72 5.65 -11.18
CA LEU A 25 7.01 5.20 -9.81
C LEU A 25 7.47 3.74 -9.72
N LYS A 26 7.40 2.96 -10.81
CA LYS A 26 7.83 1.56 -10.83
C LYS A 26 9.29 1.38 -10.41
N ASP A 27 10.18 2.23 -10.89
CA ASP A 27 11.61 2.13 -10.61
C ASP A 27 11.97 2.78 -9.28
N VAL A 28 11.27 3.86 -8.94
CA VAL A 28 11.36 4.54 -7.63
C VAL A 28 10.97 3.58 -6.50
N VAL A 29 9.81 2.92 -6.61
CA VAL A 29 9.32 1.97 -5.59
C VAL A 29 10.25 0.78 -5.37
N LYS A 30 11.06 0.40 -6.37
CA LYS A 30 12.03 -0.67 -6.24
C LYS A 30 13.29 -0.25 -5.48
N THR A 31 13.72 0.99 -5.64
CA THR A 31 15.06 1.46 -5.25
C THR A 31 15.06 2.44 -4.08
N ALA A 32 13.98 3.20 -3.89
CA ALA A 32 13.85 4.19 -2.84
C ALA A 32 13.76 3.55 -1.45
N SER A 33 14.14 4.34 -0.44
CA SER A 33 14.05 4.00 0.97
C SER A 33 12.61 4.01 1.48
N GLU A 34 12.34 3.37 2.63
CA GLU A 34 10.98 3.34 3.20
C GLU A 34 10.44 4.74 3.52
N ASP A 35 11.27 5.62 4.08
CA ASP A 35 10.89 7.01 4.37
C ASP A 35 10.46 7.77 3.10
N GLU A 36 11.23 7.64 2.02
CA GLU A 36 10.86 8.28 0.74
C GLU A 36 9.54 7.73 0.17
N LEU A 37 9.30 6.42 0.32
CA LEU A 37 8.04 5.82 -0.12
C LEU A 37 6.84 6.32 0.70
N LEU A 38 7.03 6.55 2.00
CA LEU A 38 6.00 7.12 2.86
C LEU A 38 5.70 8.58 2.49
N ASP A 39 6.73 9.37 2.17
CA ASP A 39 6.55 10.74 1.70
C ASP A 39 5.77 10.76 0.37
N ILE A 40 6.11 9.88 -0.57
CA ILE A 40 5.39 9.77 -1.84
C ILE A 40 3.93 9.37 -1.62
N LEU A 41 3.67 8.35 -0.81
CA LEU A 41 2.29 7.90 -0.51
C LEU A 41 1.47 9.00 0.19
N SER A 42 2.10 9.77 1.07
CA SER A 42 1.46 10.87 1.80
C SER A 42 1.22 12.09 0.92
N SER A 43 1.97 12.25 -0.17
CA SER A 43 1.81 13.36 -1.10
C SER A 43 0.53 13.29 -1.93
N ASP A 44 0.04 12.08 -2.25
CA ASP A 44 -1.15 11.89 -3.07
C ASP A 44 -1.91 10.60 -2.76
N GLY A 45 -3.14 10.75 -2.23
CA GLY A 45 -4.02 9.62 -1.92
C GLY A 45 -4.47 8.78 -3.13
N MET A 46 -4.29 9.22 -4.38
CA MET A 46 -4.52 8.42 -5.59
C MET A 46 -3.45 7.34 -5.80
N LEU A 47 -2.26 7.54 -5.21
CA LEU A 47 -1.18 6.55 -5.20
C LEU A 47 -1.42 5.42 -4.21
N ILE A 48 -2.38 5.56 -3.31
CA ILE A 48 -2.73 4.55 -2.32
C ILE A 48 -3.65 3.50 -2.93
N LYS A 49 -3.30 2.22 -2.76
CA LYS A 49 -4.08 1.05 -3.18
C LYS A 49 -5.37 0.97 -2.39
N ARG A 50 -6.46 0.55 -3.03
CA ARG A 50 -7.81 0.49 -2.42
C ARG A 50 -8.47 -0.85 -2.77
N PRO A 51 -9.36 -1.41 -1.94
CA PRO A 51 -9.73 -0.96 -0.58
C PRO A 51 -8.61 -1.19 0.46
N ILE A 52 -8.64 -0.47 1.59
CA ILE A 52 -7.80 -0.73 2.77
C ILE A 52 -8.73 -0.88 3.97
N ALA A 53 -8.48 -1.89 4.81
CA ALA A 53 -9.17 -2.05 6.08
C ALA A 53 -8.16 -2.35 7.19
N PHE A 54 -8.38 -1.78 8.37
CA PHE A 54 -7.58 -2.01 9.57
C PHE A 54 -8.49 -2.04 10.79
N ASP A 55 -8.43 -3.12 11.58
CA ASP A 55 -9.26 -3.31 12.78
C ASP A 55 -8.47 -3.12 14.09
N GLY A 56 -7.20 -2.70 14.01
CA GLY A 56 -6.27 -2.62 15.14
C GLY A 56 -5.33 -3.82 15.29
N LYS A 57 -5.63 -4.95 14.63
CA LYS A 57 -4.83 -6.19 14.65
C LYS A 57 -4.48 -6.66 13.23
N ASN A 58 -5.47 -6.65 12.35
CA ASN A 58 -5.43 -7.10 10.98
C ASN A 58 -5.40 -5.92 10.03
N LEU A 59 -4.41 -5.89 9.14
CA LEU A 59 -4.35 -4.96 8.03
C LEU A 59 -4.67 -5.69 6.72
N LEU A 60 -5.63 -5.18 5.97
CA LEU A 60 -6.02 -5.67 4.65
C LEU A 60 -5.73 -4.58 3.61
N ILE A 61 -4.93 -4.92 2.59
CA ILE A 61 -4.55 -4.00 1.52
C ILE A 61 -4.97 -4.57 0.17
N GLY A 62 -5.84 -3.85 -0.53
CA GLY A 62 -6.54 -4.36 -1.69
C GLY A 62 -7.60 -5.39 -1.33
N PHE A 63 -8.28 -5.93 -2.35
CA PHE A 63 -9.27 -6.98 -2.19
C PHE A 63 -8.68 -8.34 -2.54
N LYS A 64 -8.65 -9.24 -1.58
CA LYS A 64 -8.34 -10.66 -1.76
C LYS A 64 -9.35 -11.45 -0.94
N GLU A 65 -10.20 -12.19 -1.64
CA GLU A 65 -11.37 -12.80 -1.02
C GLU A 65 -11.02 -13.72 0.15
N GLU A 66 -9.97 -14.54 0.03
CA GLU A 66 -9.53 -15.46 1.08
C GLU A 66 -9.06 -14.71 2.34
N GLU A 67 -8.20 -13.70 2.21
CA GLU A 67 -7.73 -12.89 3.36
C GLU A 67 -8.87 -12.09 4.00
N TRP A 68 -9.80 -11.57 3.20
CA TRP A 68 -10.95 -10.85 3.71
C TRP A 68 -11.92 -11.78 4.44
N LYS A 69 -12.15 -13.01 3.93
CA LYS A 69 -12.98 -14.00 4.62
C LYS A 69 -12.34 -14.46 5.93
N GLU A 70 -11.04 -14.69 5.98
CA GLU A 70 -10.36 -15.17 7.18
C GLU A 70 -10.25 -14.11 8.29
N LYS A 71 -10.09 -12.82 7.91
CA LYS A 71 -9.82 -11.73 8.87
C LYS A 71 -11.06 -10.90 9.26
N LEU A 72 -12.17 -10.98 8.51
CA LEU A 72 -13.42 -10.24 8.82
C LEU A 72 -14.59 -11.13 9.28
N LEU A 73 -14.54 -12.45 9.10
CA LEU A 73 -15.53 -13.42 9.62
C LEU A 73 -14.95 -14.15 10.83
#